data_AF-A0A0F3IT82-F1
#
_entry.id   AF-A0A0F3IT82-F1
#
_cell.length_a   1.000
_cell.length_b   1.000
_cell.length_c   1.000
_cell.angle_alpha   90.00
_cell.angle_beta   90.00
_cell.angle_gamma   90.00
#
_symmetry.space_group_name_H-M   'P 1'
#
loop_
_entity.id
_entity.type
_entity.pdbx_description
1 polymer ?
#
loop_
_entity_poly.entity_id
_entity_poly.type
_entity_poly.pdbx_seq_one_letter_code
_entity_poly.pdbx_strand_id
1 'polypeptide(L)'
;MILAEGYMDVIALHRAGFDTAVAPLGTAFTEEQMEELWRLAPEPVLCLDGDAAGQKAMMRAALRALPQLKAGRSLRFATLPEGLDPDDLLGRPGGPARLREALTARARWSKRCGTG
;
A
#
# COMPACT_ATOMS: atom_id res chain seq x y z
N MET A 1 -0.46 -4.50 -8.59
CA MET A 1 0.87 -4.04 -8.21
C MET A 1 0.83 -3.50 -6.79
N ILE A 2 1.81 -3.89 -5.99
CA ILE A 2 1.98 -3.58 -4.57
C ILE A 2 3.29 -2.79 -4.42
N LEU A 3 3.24 -1.66 -3.73
CA LEU A 3 4.42 -0.95 -3.23
C LEU A 3 4.62 -1.36 -1.77
N ALA A 4 5.71 -2.06 -1.48
CA ALA A 4 6.12 -2.41 -0.13
C ALA A 4 7.14 -1.40 0.44
N GLU A 5 7.39 -1.44 1.74
CA GLU A 5 8.30 -0.53 2.43
C GLU A 5 9.77 -0.85 2.09
N GLY A 6 10.17 -2.12 2.21
CA GLY A 6 11.53 -2.57 1.94
C GLY A 6 11.64 -3.67 0.88
N TYR A 7 12.87 -3.92 0.42
CA TYR A 7 13.15 -5.02 -0.51
C TYR A 7 12.93 -6.40 0.13
N MET A 8 13.04 -6.51 1.47
CA MET A 8 12.76 -7.76 2.20
C MET A 8 11.29 -8.14 2.10
N ASP A 9 10.39 -7.16 2.23
CA ASP A 9 8.95 -7.36 2.04
C ASP A 9 8.63 -7.80 0.61
N VAL A 10 9.30 -7.22 -0.39
CA VAL A 10 9.13 -7.65 -1.79
C VAL A 10 9.51 -9.12 -1.93
N ILE A 11 10.61 -9.57 -1.34
CA ILE A 11 11.03 -10.97 -1.38
C ILE A 11 9.98 -11.87 -0.70
N ALA A 12 9.49 -11.46 0.48
CA ALA A 12 8.45 -12.20 1.22
C ALA A 12 7.14 -12.31 0.42
N LEU A 13 6.69 -11.20 -0.16
CA LEU A 13 5.51 -11.11 -1.02
C LEU A 13 5.63 -12.04 -2.23
N HIS A 14 6.74 -12.00 -2.96
CA HIS A 14 6.99 -12.89 -4.09
C HIS A 14 7.01 -14.36 -3.66
N ARG A 15 7.65 -14.70 -2.54
CA ARG A 15 7.65 -16.07 -1.98
C ARG A 15 6.24 -16.56 -1.62
N ALA A 16 5.35 -15.65 -1.26
CA ALA A 16 3.96 -15.95 -0.95
C ALA A 16 3.02 -15.90 -2.19
N GLY A 17 3.55 -15.73 -3.40
CA GLY A 17 2.78 -15.71 -4.66
C GLY A 17 2.19 -14.35 -5.02
N PHE A 18 2.67 -13.26 -4.42
CA PHE A 18 2.33 -11.88 -4.78
C PHE A 18 3.38 -11.29 -5.73
N ASP A 19 3.40 -11.78 -6.97
CA ASP A 19 4.48 -11.54 -7.95
C ASP A 19 4.58 -10.09 -8.48
N THR A 20 3.66 -9.21 -8.08
CA THR A 20 3.62 -7.82 -8.56
C THR A 20 3.98 -6.81 -7.47
N ALA A 21 4.94 -7.16 -6.61
CA ALA A 21 5.46 -6.29 -5.57
C ALA A 21 6.77 -5.59 -5.99
N VAL A 22 6.89 -4.31 -5.61
CA VAL A 22 8.09 -3.47 -5.76
C VAL A 22 8.30 -2.64 -4.50
N ALA A 23 9.51 -2.15 -4.25
CA ALA A 23 9.81 -1.26 -3.13
C ALA A 23 10.68 -0.08 -3.63
N PRO A 24 10.54 1.12 -3.03
CA PRO A 24 11.42 2.23 -3.32
C PRO A 24 12.82 1.95 -2.76
N LEU A 25 13.86 2.33 -3.51
CA LEU A 25 15.23 2.33 -3.00
C LEU A 25 15.56 3.75 -2.51
N GLY A 26 15.50 3.98 -1.21
CA GLY A 26 15.74 5.28 -0.58
C GLY A 26 14.87 5.52 0.66
N THR A 27 14.97 6.71 1.25
CA THR A 27 14.32 7.03 2.54
C THR A 27 12.92 7.62 2.42
N ALA A 28 12.54 8.17 1.27
CA ALA A 28 11.22 8.75 1.07
C ALA A 28 10.68 8.44 -0.33
N PHE A 29 9.45 7.94 -0.39
CA PHE A 29 8.70 7.78 -1.63
C PHE A 29 8.41 9.15 -2.27
N THR A 30 8.98 9.40 -3.46
CA THR A 30 8.92 10.69 -4.16
C THR A 30 7.80 10.73 -5.20
N GLU A 31 7.49 11.94 -5.68
CA GLU A 31 6.53 12.18 -6.75
C GLU A 31 6.96 11.51 -8.07
N GLU A 32 8.25 11.51 -8.40
CA GLU A 32 8.77 10.83 -9.60
C GLU A 32 8.58 9.32 -9.51
N GLN A 33 8.84 8.73 -8.35
CA GLN A 33 8.61 7.29 -8.11
C GLN A 33 7.11 6.95 -8.18
N MET A 34 6.24 7.86 -7.76
CA MET A 34 4.79 7.71 -7.88
C MET A 34 4.33 7.74 -9.34
N GLU A 35 4.90 8.62 -10.16
CA GLU A 35 4.65 8.67 -11.61
C GLU A 35 5.14 7.40 -12.33
N GLU A 36 6.30 6.85 -11.95
CA GLU A 36 6.75 5.55 -12.44
C GLU A 36 5.76 4.44 -12.05
N LEU A 37 5.30 4.44 -10.80
CA LEU A 37 4.36 3.44 -10.31
C LEU A 37 3.03 3.48 -11.08
N TRP A 38 2.52 4.68 -11.41
CA TRP A 38 1.32 4.84 -12.23
C TRP A 38 1.48 4.44 -13.70
N ARG A 39 2.71 4.45 -14.23
CA ARG A 39 2.98 3.90 -15.56
C ARG A 39 2.91 2.38 -15.58
N LEU A 40 3.28 1.73 -14.48
CA LEU A 40 3.23 0.28 -14.35
C LEU A 40 1.83 -0.24 -14.00
N ALA A 41 1.07 0.50 -13.18
CA ALA A 41 -0.29 0.14 -12.81
C ALA A 41 -1.15 1.39 -12.60
N PRO A 42 -2.40 1.44 -13.08
CA PRO A 42 -3.28 2.60 -12.89
C PRO A 42 -3.77 2.77 -11.44
N GLU A 43 -3.84 1.69 -10.66
CA GLU A 43 -4.30 1.68 -9.25
C GLU A 43 -3.37 0.86 -8.32
N PRO A 44 -2.10 1.28 -8.12
CA PRO A 44 -1.18 0.60 -7.23
C PRO A 44 -1.65 0.66 -5.76
N VAL A 45 -1.25 -0.35 -4.98
CA VAL A 45 -1.55 -0.45 -3.54
C VAL A 45 -0.28 -0.25 -2.73
N LEU A 46 -0.27 0.73 -1.83
CA LEU A 46 0.75 0.90 -0.82
C LEU A 46 0.46 -0.03 0.36
N CYS A 47 1.39 -0.92 0.66
CA CYS A 47 1.36 -1.86 1.78
C CYS A 47 2.63 -1.63 2.59
N LEU A 48 2.57 -0.64 3.49
CA LEU A 48 3.68 -0.25 4.38
C LEU A 48 3.46 -0.86 5.77
N ASP A 49 4.44 -0.70 6.66
CA ASP A 49 4.40 -1.29 7.99
C ASP A 49 3.21 -0.77 8.79
N GLY A 50 2.64 -1.66 9.62
CA GLY A 50 1.53 -1.37 10.52
C GLY A 50 1.90 -0.50 11.73
N ASP A 51 3.07 0.15 11.71
CA ASP A 51 3.58 0.96 12.82
C ASP A 51 3.36 2.47 12.60
N ALA A 52 3.78 3.29 13.57
CA ALA A 52 3.62 4.74 13.49
C ALA A 52 4.44 5.38 12.35
N ALA A 53 5.55 4.77 11.91
CA ALA A 53 6.38 5.28 10.83
C ALA A 53 5.72 4.99 9.47
N GLY A 54 5.25 3.76 9.26
CA GLY A 54 4.50 3.33 8.08
C GLY A 54 3.22 4.16 7.90
N GLN A 55 2.45 4.39 8.96
CA GLN A 55 1.26 5.26 8.88
C GLN A 55 1.59 6.71 8.47
N LYS A 56 2.68 7.27 8.99
CA LYS A 56 3.15 8.61 8.56
C LYS A 56 3.61 8.59 7.11
N ALA A 57 4.25 7.53 6.65
CA ALA A 57 4.67 7.37 5.26
C ALA A 57 3.46 7.27 4.31
N MET A 58 2.42 6.50 4.68
CA MET A 58 1.16 6.42 3.93
C MET A 58 0.49 7.80 3.83
N MET A 59 0.41 8.55 4.93
CA MET A 59 -0.16 9.91 4.94
C MET A 59 0.63 10.86 4.02
N ARG A 60 1.96 10.84 4.08
CA ARG A 60 2.80 11.66 3.18
C ARG A 60 2.57 11.28 1.72
N ALA A 61 2.50 9.99 1.40
CA ALA A 61 2.22 9.51 0.05
C ALA A 61 0.83 9.96 -0.43
N ALA A 62 -0.19 9.90 0.43
CA ALA A 62 -1.53 10.39 0.11
C ALA A 62 -1.53 11.90 -0.21
N LEU A 63 -0.90 12.72 0.64
CA LEU A 63 -0.82 14.17 0.43
C LEU A 63 -0.08 14.54 -0.86
N ARG A 64 0.98 13.80 -1.21
CA ARG A 64 1.72 13.97 -2.47
C ARG A 64 0.93 13.52 -3.70
N ALA A 65 0.11 12.48 -3.55
CA ALA A 65 -0.70 11.94 -4.63
C ALA A 65 -1.86 12.87 -5.02
N LEU A 66 -2.51 13.49 -4.02
CA LEU A 66 -3.70 14.34 -4.22
C LEU A 66 -3.59 15.34 -5.40
N PRO A 67 -2.54 16.18 -5.51
CA PRO A 67 -2.42 17.13 -6.63
C PRO A 67 -2.16 16.47 -7.99
N GLN A 68 -1.74 15.21 -8.03
CA GLN A 68 -1.39 14.47 -9.24
C GLN A 68 -2.50 13.53 -9.74
N LEU A 69 -3.57 13.36 -8.93
CA LEU A 69 -4.70 12.52 -9.28
C LEU A 69 -5.44 13.11 -10.50
N LYS A 70 -5.71 12.23 -11.47
CA LYS A 70 -6.52 12.52 -12.66
C LYS A 70 -7.23 11.25 -13.09
N ALA A 71 -8.15 11.38 -14.03
CA ALA A 71 -8.87 10.22 -14.58
C ALA A 71 -7.88 9.11 -15.01
N GLY A 72 -8.15 7.88 -14.57
CA GLY A 72 -7.30 6.72 -14.84
C GLY A 72 -6.12 6.53 -13.89
N ARG A 73 -5.93 7.40 -12.89
CA ARG A 73 -4.95 7.23 -11.81
C ARG A 73 -5.63 7.17 -10.45
N SER A 74 -5.26 6.17 -9.66
CA SER A 74 -5.70 6.00 -8.29
C SER A 74 -4.52 5.54 -7.43
N LEU A 75 -4.58 5.79 -6.13
CA LEU A 75 -3.59 5.27 -5.19
C LEU A 75 -4.35 4.62 -4.03
N ARG A 76 -4.11 3.33 -3.81
CA ARG A 76 -4.76 2.55 -2.77
C ARG A 76 -3.80 2.31 -1.62
N PHE A 77 -4.38 2.07 -0.45
CA PHE A 77 -3.66 1.91 0.81
C PHE A 77 -4.18 0.64 1.49
N ALA A 78 -3.29 -0.31 1.77
CA ALA A 78 -3.58 -1.50 2.55
C ALA A 78 -3.18 -1.26 4.01
N THR A 79 -4.12 -1.48 4.93
CA THR A 79 -3.87 -1.35 6.37
C THR A 79 -3.52 -2.72 6.93
N LEU A 80 -2.33 -2.84 7.53
CA LEU A 80 -1.91 -4.02 8.26
C LEU A 80 -2.29 -3.91 9.75
N PRO A 81 -2.37 -5.03 10.48
CA PRO A 81 -2.50 -4.99 11.94
C PRO A 81 -1.35 -4.20 12.59
N GLU A 82 -1.62 -3.61 13.75
CA GLU A 82 -0.66 -2.76 14.45
C GLU A 82 0.67 -3.50 14.71
N GLY A 83 1.76 -2.85 14.30
CA GLY A 83 3.13 -3.34 14.49
C GLY A 83 3.53 -4.53 13.61
N LEU A 84 2.72 -4.95 12.64
CA LEU A 84 3.11 -5.98 11.68
C LEU A 84 3.55 -5.36 10.35
N ASP A 85 4.64 -5.89 9.81
CA ASP A 85 5.04 -5.69 8.42
C ASP A 85 4.41 -6.78 7.50
N PRO A 86 4.56 -6.69 6.17
CA PRO A 86 4.07 -7.73 5.25
C PRO A 86 4.65 -9.13 5.51
N ASP A 87 5.94 -9.26 5.84
CA ASP A 87 6.60 -10.55 6.07
C ASP A 87 6.09 -11.23 7.35
N ASP A 88 6.00 -10.47 8.43
CA ASP A 88 5.41 -10.84 9.71
C ASP A 88 3.99 -11.34 9.53
N LEU A 89 3.15 -10.62 8.77
CA LEU A 89 1.77 -11.03 8.51
C LEU A 89 1.72 -12.34 7.72
N LEU A 90 2.58 -12.51 6.72
CA LEU A 90 2.67 -13.73 5.92
C LEU A 90 3.08 -14.94 6.75
N GLY A 91 3.93 -14.75 7.76
CA GLY A 91 4.35 -15.79 8.71
C GLY A 91 3.26 -16.27 9.67
N ARG A 92 2.11 -15.58 9.78
CA ARG A 92 1.01 -15.98 10.69
C ARG A 92 0.07 -17.00 10.05
N PRO A 93 -0.69 -17.78 10.87
CA PRO A 93 -1.76 -18.64 10.37
C PRO A 93 -2.78 -17.85 9.53
N GLY A 94 -2.98 -18.29 8.29
CA GLY A 94 -3.87 -17.61 7.32
C GLY A 94 -3.30 -16.30 6.76
N GLY A 95 -2.01 -16.01 6.98
CA GLY A 95 -1.32 -14.78 6.56
C GLY A 95 -1.58 -14.37 5.10
N PRO A 96 -1.32 -15.26 4.11
CA PRO A 96 -1.59 -14.93 2.70
C PRO A 96 -3.04 -14.54 2.40
N ALA A 97 -4.02 -15.17 3.07
CA ALA A 97 -5.42 -14.83 2.90
C ALA A 97 -5.76 -13.46 3.49
N ARG A 98 -5.25 -13.17 4.70
CA ARG A 98 -5.43 -11.87 5.36
C ARG A 98 -4.76 -10.73 4.59
N LEU A 99 -3.55 -10.96 4.09
CA LEU A 99 -2.85 -9.98 3.27
C LEU A 99 -3.62 -9.71 1.97
N ARG A 100 -4.13 -10.74 1.30
CA ARG A 100 -4.97 -10.58 0.11
C ARG A 100 -6.25 -9.79 0.42
N GLU A 101 -6.88 -10.01 1.56
CA GLU A 101 -8.01 -9.22 2.03
C GLU A 101 -7.62 -7.74 2.21
N ALA A 102 -6.52 -7.45 2.91
CA ALA A 102 -6.03 -6.09 3.10
C ALA A 102 -5.73 -5.38 1.77
N LEU A 103 -5.11 -6.08 0.81
CA LEU A 103 -4.77 -5.54 -0.51
C LEU A 103 -5.99 -5.31 -1.42
N THR A 104 -7.09 -6.01 -1.20
CA THR A 104 -8.32 -5.93 -2.01
C THR A 104 -9.44 -5.15 -1.33
N ALA A 105 -9.28 -4.84 -0.04
CA ALA A 105 -10.19 -4.01 0.72
C ALA A 105 -10.43 -2.69 -0.03
N ARG A 106 -11.69 -2.42 -0.34
CA ARG A 106 -12.12 -1.15 -0.89
C ARG A 106 -12.69 -0.33 0.25
N ALA A 107 -12.17 0.88 0.44
CA ALA A 107 -12.80 1.86 1.31
C ALA A 107 -14.25 2.05 0.84
N ARG A 108 -15.21 1.60 1.65
CA ARG A 108 -16.63 1.87 1.42
C ARG A 108 -16.84 3.32 1.79
N TRP A 109 -16.96 4.18 0.78
CA TRP A 109 -17.37 5.56 1.02
C TRP A 109 -18.84 5.57 1.44
N SER A 110 -19.09 5.36 2.73
CA SER A 110 -20.40 5.52 3.34
C SER A 110 -20.70 7.01 3.39
N LYS A 111 -21.65 7.48 2.56
CA LYS A 111 -22.27 8.80 2.73
C LYS A 111 -23.01 8.81 4.08
N ARG A 112 -22.29 9.10 5.17
CA ARG A 112 -22.88 9.75 6.35
C ARG A 112 -22.60 11.24 6.24
N CYS A 113 -23.26 11.85 5.26
CA CYS A 113 -23.55 13.27 5.26
C CYS A 113 -25.08 13.38 5.38
N GLY A 114 -25.54 14.09 6.41
CA GLY A 114 -26.92 14.19 6.88
C GLY A 114 -26.95 13.82 8.37
N THR A 115 -27.28 14.69 9.32
CA THR A 115 -28.04 15.94 9.29
C THR A 115 -27.78 16.66 10.62
N GLY A 116 -27.62 17.98 10.62
CA GLY A 116 -27.46 18.79 11.83
C GLY A 116 -26.88 20.16 11.51
#